data_AF-A0A1I0AU17-F1
#
_entry.id   AF-A0A1I0AU17-F1
#
_cell.length_a   1.000
_cell.length_b   1.000
_cell.length_c   1.000
_cell.angle_alpha   90.00
_cell.angle_beta   90.00
_cell.angle_gamma   90.00
#
_symmetry.space_group_name_H-M   'P 1'
#
loop_
_entity.id
_entity.type
_entity.pdbx_description
1 polymer ?
#
loop_
_entity_poly.entity_id
_entity_poly.type
_entity_poly.pdbx_seq_one_letter_code
_entity_poly.pdbx_strand_id
1 'polypeptide(L)'
;MKVRVLDKETGRYFKSEVYALVNTGWYERRLVRMPGENGGCMRFFDYLDREAQGHPVLINKIVPGSSPDWIWRRSDGVSVQMPGFEGKLPGKTKFFEYIGVPWLFEQRELLCRLLRGESIPVEGSPFEGRCYTSDEPGWNYVENPGDAGRLLGEFCGFHDSVLRELSYISGAHANEDGSMCPVDDVRRVTMEFDCQWSPGVELVFEGVTALNLRPAEDNYMSDLYGVSLRVADAQVFFADTEGVEEFPPETGTWISAYSLRWRVR
;
A
#
# COMPACT_ATOMS: atom_id res chain seq x y z
N MET A 1 -2.03 -3.16 7.83
CA MET A 1 -2.04 -1.99 6.92
C MET A 1 -0.70 -1.88 6.21
N LYS A 2 -0.70 -2.02 4.88
CA LYS A 2 0.46 -1.77 4.02
C LYS A 2 0.25 -0.48 3.24
N VAL A 3 1.31 0.33 3.11
CA VAL A 3 1.28 1.65 2.48
C VAL A 3 2.45 1.84 1.52
N ARG A 4 2.27 2.73 0.54
CA ARG A 4 3.32 3.32 -0.28
C ARG A 4 3.65 4.70 0.27
N VAL A 5 4.93 4.99 0.49
CA VAL A 5 5.41 6.22 1.12
C VAL A 5 6.34 6.93 0.15
N LEU A 6 6.15 8.25 -0.03
CA LEU A 6 7.14 9.13 -0.64
C LEU A 6 8.10 9.62 0.44
N ASP A 7 9.37 9.27 0.32
CA ASP A 7 10.41 9.96 1.07
C ASP A 7 10.80 11.25 0.33
N LYS A 8 10.40 12.39 0.90
CA LYS A 8 10.72 13.72 0.33
C LYS A 8 12.22 14.01 0.31
N GLU A 9 13.01 13.41 1.21
CA GLU A 9 14.45 13.67 1.29
C GLU A 9 15.18 13.06 0.09
N THR A 10 14.77 11.85 -0.33
CA THR A 10 15.38 11.15 -1.47
C THR A 10 14.58 11.26 -2.77
N GLY A 11 13.32 11.72 -2.70
CA GLY A 11 12.38 11.73 -3.84
C GLY A 11 11.92 10.35 -4.28
N ARG A 12 12.16 9.31 -3.46
CA ARG A 12 11.88 7.91 -3.81
C ARG A 12 10.67 7.37 -3.07
N TYR A 13 9.99 6.44 -3.73
CA TYR A 13 8.90 5.70 -3.14
C TYR A 13 9.33 4.35 -2.61
N PHE A 14 8.73 3.93 -1.50
CA PHE A 14 8.88 2.58 -0.95
C PHE A 14 7.57 2.09 -0.35
N LYS A 15 7.46 0.77 -0.14
CA LYS A 15 6.31 0.17 0.55
C LYS A 15 6.70 -0.23 1.96
N SER A 16 5.78 -0.12 2.90
CA SER A 16 5.99 -0.56 4.28
C SER A 16 4.68 -0.92 4.96
N GLU A 17 4.77 -1.82 5.93
CA GLU A 17 3.76 -1.91 6.98
C GLU A 17 3.73 -0.63 7.82
N VAL A 18 2.54 -0.24 8.26
CA VAL A 18 2.35 0.80 9.27
C VAL A 18 2.34 0.16 10.64
N TYR A 19 2.96 0.77 11.65
CA TYR A 19 3.03 0.27 13.03
C TYR A 19 2.22 1.12 14.02
N ALA A 20 2.05 2.41 13.70
CA ALA A 20 1.25 3.35 14.47
C ALA A 20 0.80 4.52 13.60
N LEU A 21 -0.39 5.03 13.90
CA LEU A 21 -0.93 6.29 13.41
C LEU A 21 -1.01 7.20 14.63
N VAL A 22 -0.56 8.44 14.46
CA VAL A 22 -0.68 9.46 15.51
C VAL A 22 -1.28 10.71 14.92
N ASN A 23 -2.26 11.26 15.63
CA ASN A 23 -2.87 12.53 15.25
C ASN A 23 -2.31 13.66 16.09
N THR A 24 -1.79 14.69 15.44
CA THR A 24 -1.07 15.81 16.04
C THR A 24 -1.84 17.14 16.01
N GLY A 25 -3.15 17.06 15.78
CA GLY A 25 -4.03 18.22 15.61
C GLY A 25 -4.57 18.23 14.19
N TRP A 26 -3.98 19.08 13.35
CA TRP A 26 -4.31 19.17 11.92
C TRP A 26 -3.86 17.95 11.09
N TYR A 27 -3.18 16.94 11.65
CA TYR A 27 -2.43 15.97 10.84
C TYR A 27 -2.26 14.58 11.44
N GLU A 28 -2.37 13.59 10.56
CA GLU A 28 -1.97 12.21 10.77
C GLU A 28 -0.51 11.98 10.36
N ARG A 29 0.24 11.26 11.20
CA ARG A 29 1.55 10.71 10.87
C ARG A 29 1.50 9.20 11.00
N ARG A 30 2.28 8.51 10.15
CA ARG A 30 2.36 7.04 10.17
C ARG A 30 3.78 6.60 10.45
N LEU A 31 3.93 5.72 11.43
CA LEU A 31 5.19 5.05 11.72
C LEU A 31 5.35 3.89 10.74
N VAL A 32 6.41 3.94 9.95
CA VAL A 32 6.73 2.94 8.92
C VAL A 32 8.20 2.53 9.05
N ARG A 33 8.52 1.38 8.47
CA ARG A 33 9.90 0.90 8.31
C ARG A 33 10.43 1.38 6.96
N MET A 34 11.36 2.31 7.00
CA MET A 34 12.11 2.73 5.82
C MET A 34 13.15 1.65 5.47
N PRO A 35 13.24 1.21 4.20
CA PRO A 35 14.23 0.22 3.78
C PRO A 35 15.65 0.78 3.89
N GLY A 36 16.62 -0.08 4.15
CA GLY A 36 18.03 0.27 4.28
C GLY A 36 18.88 -0.92 4.70
N GLU A 37 20.16 -0.69 4.93
CA GLU A 37 21.07 -1.69 5.52
C GLU A 37 20.54 -2.18 6.87
N ASN A 38 20.88 -3.41 7.24
CA ASN A 38 20.52 -4.03 8.53
C ASN A 38 19.02 -4.00 8.85
N GLY A 39 18.17 -4.19 7.83
CA GLY A 39 16.71 -4.23 7.99
C GLY A 39 16.04 -2.85 8.05
N GLY A 40 16.82 -1.76 7.90
CA GLY A 40 16.31 -0.40 7.81
C GLY A 40 16.01 0.26 9.16
N CYS A 41 15.17 1.30 9.15
CA CYS A 41 14.84 2.06 10.36
C CYS A 41 13.36 2.43 10.44
N MET A 42 12.85 2.55 11.65
CA MET A 42 11.52 3.08 11.94
C MET A 42 11.54 4.60 12.01
N ARG A 43 10.61 5.25 11.29
CA ARG A 43 10.45 6.71 11.28
C ARG A 43 8.99 7.09 11.04
N PHE A 44 8.54 8.19 11.64
CA PHE A 44 7.25 8.78 11.30
C PHE A 44 7.34 9.59 10.02
N PHE A 45 6.37 9.37 9.13
CA PHE A 45 6.15 10.19 7.94
C PHE A 45 4.82 10.92 8.05
N ASP A 46 4.77 12.16 7.56
CA ASP A 46 3.54 12.93 7.45
C ASP A 46 2.65 12.36 6.34
N TYR A 47 1.33 12.25 6.59
CA TYR A 47 0.40 11.77 5.58
C TYR A 47 0.26 12.73 4.39
N LEU A 48 0.33 14.05 4.64
CA LEU A 48 0.24 15.12 3.64
C LEU A 48 1.51 15.96 3.62
N ASP A 49 1.86 16.47 2.44
CA ASP A 49 2.90 17.49 2.31
C ASP A 49 2.34 18.87 2.68
N ARG A 50 2.81 19.43 3.79
CA ARG A 50 2.31 20.70 4.32
C ARG A 50 2.90 21.91 3.60
N GLU A 51 4.06 21.73 3.00
CA GLU A 51 4.83 22.81 2.38
C GLU A 51 4.41 23.03 0.94
N ALA A 52 3.88 21.98 0.30
CA ALA A 52 3.39 22.03 -1.05
C ALA A 52 1.94 22.55 -1.13
N GLN A 53 1.67 23.34 -2.17
CA GLN A 53 0.33 23.80 -2.50
C GLN A 53 -0.60 22.61 -2.75
N GLY A 54 -1.81 22.66 -2.19
CA GLY A 54 -2.82 21.60 -2.35
C GLY A 54 -2.63 20.39 -1.43
N HIS A 55 -1.60 20.39 -0.59
CA HIS A 55 -1.32 19.38 0.42
C HIS A 55 -1.37 17.93 -0.11
N PRO A 56 -0.55 17.59 -1.11
CA PRO A 56 -0.59 16.27 -1.73
C PRO A 56 -0.32 15.15 -0.71
N VAL A 57 -0.94 14.01 -0.95
CA VAL A 57 -0.77 12.81 -0.12
C VAL A 57 0.63 12.22 -0.35
N LEU A 58 1.38 12.03 0.74
CA LEU A 58 2.70 11.40 0.76
C LEU A 58 2.62 9.90 1.06
N ILE A 59 1.53 9.45 1.68
CA ILE A 59 1.37 8.04 2.08
C ILE A 59 0.08 7.46 1.49
N ASN A 60 0.21 6.64 0.44
CA ASN A 60 -0.94 6.00 -0.20
C ASN A 60 -1.21 4.62 0.42
N LYS A 61 -2.49 4.29 0.62
CA LYS A 61 -2.91 2.99 1.16
C LYS A 61 -2.84 1.91 0.08
N ILE A 62 -2.27 0.74 0.43
CA ILE A 62 -2.21 -0.45 -0.43
C ILE A 62 -3.19 -1.49 0.10
N VAL A 63 -2.96 -1.97 1.33
CA VAL A 63 -3.82 -2.92 2.02
C VAL A 63 -4.48 -2.21 3.20
N PRO A 64 -5.82 -2.14 3.26
CA PRO A 64 -6.54 -1.51 4.36
C PRO A 64 -6.41 -2.30 5.67
N GLY A 65 -6.96 -1.72 6.74
CA GLY A 65 -7.11 -2.39 8.03
C GLY A 65 -5.90 -2.32 8.96
N SER A 66 -6.18 -2.15 10.26
CA SER A 66 -5.22 -2.33 11.35
C SER A 66 -5.01 -3.81 11.66
N SER A 67 -3.89 -4.16 12.30
CA SER A 67 -3.81 -5.46 12.97
C SER A 67 -4.91 -5.55 14.05
N PRO A 68 -5.54 -6.72 14.28
CA PRO A 68 -6.52 -6.89 15.35
C PRO A 68 -5.98 -6.53 16.74
N ASP A 69 -4.65 -6.56 16.92
CA ASP A 69 -3.99 -6.26 18.19
C ASP A 69 -3.78 -4.76 18.43
N TRP A 70 -4.20 -3.88 17.51
CA TRP A 70 -4.00 -2.45 17.68
C TRP A 70 -4.92 -1.87 18.75
N ILE A 71 -4.34 -1.00 19.58
CA ILE A 71 -5.10 -0.20 20.55
C ILE A 71 -5.44 1.16 19.96
N TRP A 72 -6.60 1.66 20.34
CA TRP A 72 -6.97 3.06 20.14
C TRP A 72 -6.90 3.80 21.48
N ARG A 73 -6.17 4.91 21.50
CA ARG A 73 -6.09 5.84 22.62
C ARG A 73 -6.34 7.25 22.11
N ARG A 74 -7.13 8.01 22.85
CA ARG A 74 -7.46 9.40 22.54
C ARG A 74 -7.46 10.20 23.84
N SER A 75 -6.95 11.42 23.80
CA SER A 75 -7.08 12.39 24.90
C SER A 75 -8.47 13.03 24.90
N ASP A 76 -8.76 13.81 25.94
CA ASP A 76 -10.06 14.47 26.14
C ASP A 76 -10.39 15.54 25.07
N GLY A 77 -9.44 15.86 24.18
CA GLY A 77 -9.67 16.80 23.09
C GLY A 77 -8.44 16.98 22.19
N VAL A 78 -8.66 17.51 20.99
CA VAL A 78 -7.59 17.67 19.97
C VAL A 78 -6.45 18.61 20.41
N SER A 79 -6.73 19.49 21.36
CA SER A 79 -5.75 20.42 21.95
C SER A 79 -5.06 19.88 23.21
N VAL A 80 -5.53 18.74 23.72
CA VAL A 80 -5.05 18.09 24.95
C VAL A 80 -4.02 17.04 24.59
N GLN A 81 -2.85 17.10 25.23
CA GLN A 81 -1.80 16.12 25.05
C GLN A 81 -2.28 14.74 25.50
N MET A 82 -1.84 13.69 24.80
CA MET A 82 -2.00 12.31 25.26
C MET A 82 -1.48 12.13 26.69
N PRO A 83 -2.29 11.57 27.61
CA PRO A 83 -1.88 11.31 28.98
C PRO A 83 -0.58 10.49 29.08
N GLY A 84 0.34 10.93 29.94
CA GLY A 84 1.63 10.27 30.18
C GLY A 84 2.79 10.73 29.29
N PHE A 85 2.53 11.69 28.40
CA PHE A 85 3.51 12.32 27.50
C PHE A 85 3.76 13.80 27.83
N GLU A 86 3.26 14.28 28.96
CA GLU A 86 3.40 15.67 29.42
C GLU A 86 4.87 16.03 29.63
N GLY A 87 5.30 17.16 29.07
CA GLY A 87 6.67 17.66 29.21
C GLY A 87 7.75 16.82 28.51
N LYS A 88 7.40 15.72 27.84
CA LYS A 88 8.35 14.85 27.13
C LYS A 88 8.55 15.23 25.66
N LEU A 89 7.61 15.95 25.07
CA LEU A 89 7.68 16.39 23.68
C LEU A 89 8.00 17.89 23.60
N PRO A 90 8.72 18.34 22.55
CA PRO A 90 9.00 19.76 22.35
C PRO A 90 7.69 20.57 22.35
N GLY A 91 7.70 21.79 22.91
CA GLY A 91 6.48 22.50 23.31
C GLY A 91 5.37 22.72 22.26
N LYS A 92 5.65 22.56 20.96
CA LYS A 92 4.63 22.61 19.88
C LYS A 92 4.14 21.23 19.43
N THR A 93 4.88 20.16 19.69
CA THR A 93 4.52 18.78 19.29
C THR A 93 3.52 18.21 20.28
N LYS A 94 2.25 18.26 19.90
CA LYS A 94 1.15 17.61 20.61
C LYS A 94 0.66 16.46 19.75
N PHE A 95 0.37 15.32 20.37
CA PHE A 95 -0.48 14.30 19.76
C PHE A 95 -1.61 13.98 20.73
N PHE A 96 -2.80 13.80 20.18
CA PHE A 96 -4.04 13.62 20.92
C PHE A 96 -4.68 12.26 20.65
N GLU A 97 -4.22 11.54 19.62
CA GLU A 97 -4.72 10.23 19.24
C GLU A 97 -3.58 9.32 18.82
N TYR A 98 -3.67 8.07 19.24
CA TYR A 98 -2.76 6.97 18.88
C TYR A 98 -3.59 5.77 18.48
N ILE A 99 -3.25 5.19 17.33
CA ILE A 99 -3.81 3.93 16.84
C ILE A 99 -2.64 3.06 16.39
N GLY A 100 -2.35 1.96 17.08
CA GLY A 100 -1.15 1.20 16.76
C GLY A 100 -0.87 0.06 17.72
N VAL A 101 0.31 -0.54 17.58
CA VAL A 101 0.72 -1.68 18.41
C VAL A 101 0.81 -1.30 19.90
N PRO A 102 0.32 -2.13 20.85
CA PRO A 102 0.21 -1.76 22.26
C PRO A 102 1.58 -1.53 22.93
N TRP A 103 2.51 -2.44 22.67
CA TRP A 103 3.85 -2.41 23.29
C TRP A 103 4.61 -1.12 22.97
N LEU A 104 4.39 -0.51 21.81
CA LEU A 104 5.06 0.72 21.42
C LEU A 104 4.52 1.91 22.21
N PHE A 105 3.22 1.93 22.49
CA PHE A 105 2.59 2.95 23.32
C PHE A 105 3.12 2.91 24.77
N GLU A 106 3.37 1.70 25.28
CA GLU A 106 3.96 1.48 26.60
C GLU A 106 5.42 1.95 26.68
N GLN A 107 6.18 1.84 25.57
CA GLN A 107 7.54 2.36 25.46
C GLN A 107 7.57 3.88 25.20
N ARG A 108 7.11 4.64 26.20
CA ARG A 108 6.92 6.09 26.11
C ARG A 108 8.16 6.85 25.61
N GLU A 109 9.36 6.49 26.07
CA GLU A 109 10.59 7.18 25.64
C GLU A 109 10.91 6.91 24.17
N LEU A 110 10.80 5.65 23.73
CA LEU A 110 10.97 5.29 22.32
C LEU A 110 9.98 6.02 21.42
N LEU A 111 8.70 6.06 21.82
CA LEU A 111 7.68 6.78 21.08
C LEU A 111 7.96 8.29 21.07
N CYS A 112 8.43 8.87 22.17
CA CYS A 112 8.82 10.29 22.21
C CYS A 112 9.96 10.60 21.23
N ARG A 113 11.00 9.75 21.18
CA ARG A 113 12.12 9.87 20.24
C ARG A 113 11.63 9.86 18.79
N LEU A 114 10.80 8.88 18.43
CA LEU A 114 10.18 8.79 17.10
C LEU A 114 9.34 10.04 16.77
N LEU A 115 8.53 10.54 17.72
CA LEU A 115 7.70 11.73 17.53
C LEU A 115 8.51 13.02 17.39
N ARG A 116 9.75 13.07 17.90
CA ARG A 116 10.72 14.14 17.68
C ARG A 116 11.37 14.07 16.29
N GLY A 117 11.07 13.02 15.51
CA GLY A 117 11.60 12.82 14.17
C GLY A 117 12.87 11.97 14.12
N GLU A 118 13.27 11.34 15.22
CA GLU A 118 14.41 10.41 15.20
C GLU A 118 14.10 9.18 14.35
N SER A 119 15.09 8.73 13.58
CA SER A 119 15.09 7.43 12.92
C SER A 119 15.68 6.39 13.86
N ILE A 120 14.95 5.32 14.13
CA ILE A 120 15.38 4.24 15.03
C ILE A 120 15.75 3.02 14.19
N PRO A 121 17.01 2.53 14.19
CA PRO A 121 17.37 1.30 13.49
C PRO A 121 16.49 0.12 13.92
N VAL A 122 16.19 -0.81 13.01
CA VAL A 122 15.45 -2.02 13.38
C VAL A 122 16.34 -2.94 14.20
N GLU A 123 17.51 -3.28 13.67
CA GLU A 123 18.52 -4.09 14.36
C GLU A 123 18.96 -3.45 15.68
N GLY A 124 19.05 -4.26 16.75
CA GLY A 124 19.47 -3.82 18.08
C GLY A 124 18.45 -2.94 18.81
N SER A 125 17.24 -2.76 18.25
CA SER A 125 16.16 -1.99 18.87
C SER A 125 15.01 -2.88 19.32
N PRO A 126 14.05 -2.35 20.10
CA PRO A 126 12.82 -3.07 20.43
C PRO A 126 11.95 -3.47 19.23
N PHE A 127 12.24 -3.00 18.01
CA PHE A 127 11.56 -3.42 16.78
C PHE A 127 12.13 -4.72 16.19
N GLU A 128 13.34 -5.13 16.59
CA GLU A 128 13.95 -6.37 16.15
C GLU A 128 13.07 -7.57 16.53
N GLY A 129 12.79 -8.45 15.57
CA GLY A 129 11.88 -9.59 15.75
C GLY A 129 10.39 -9.22 15.91
N ARG A 130 10.01 -7.95 15.81
CA ARG A 130 8.61 -7.49 15.90
C ARG A 130 8.06 -6.88 14.61
N CYS A 131 8.86 -6.89 13.55
CA CYS A 131 8.39 -6.54 12.22
C CYS A 131 7.44 -7.62 11.71
N TYR A 132 6.34 -7.21 11.08
CA TYR A 132 5.38 -8.12 10.44
C TYR A 132 5.22 -7.77 8.96
N THR A 133 4.44 -8.59 8.26
CA THR A 133 4.00 -8.35 6.88
C THR A 133 2.51 -8.61 6.78
N SER A 134 1.81 -7.82 5.96
CA SER A 134 0.44 -8.12 5.53
C SER A 134 0.40 -9.09 4.36
N ASP A 135 1.55 -9.55 3.87
CA ASP A 135 1.61 -10.48 2.76
C ASP A 135 0.99 -11.83 3.16
N GLU A 136 0.14 -12.36 2.29
CA GLU A 136 -0.61 -13.58 2.57
C GLU A 136 0.21 -14.82 2.16
N PRO A 137 0.26 -15.87 3.00
CA PRO A 137 0.88 -17.13 2.64
C PRO A 137 0.27 -17.75 1.37
N GLY A 138 1.10 -18.35 0.52
CA GLY A 138 0.65 -18.98 -0.72
C GLY A 138 0.48 -18.03 -1.91
N TRP A 139 0.78 -16.75 -1.74
CA TRP A 139 0.82 -15.76 -2.81
C TRP A 139 2.26 -15.38 -3.17
N ASN A 140 2.48 -15.11 -4.45
CA ASN A 140 3.70 -14.49 -4.96
C ASN A 140 3.45 -12.98 -5.17
N TYR A 141 4.42 -12.14 -4.84
CA TYR A 141 4.28 -10.68 -4.93
C TYR A 141 5.21 -10.12 -6.02
N VAL A 142 4.73 -9.11 -6.75
CA VAL A 142 5.50 -8.38 -7.76
C VAL A 142 5.95 -7.05 -7.16
N GLU A 143 7.18 -7.02 -6.63
CA GLU A 143 7.76 -5.88 -5.92
C GLU A 143 8.88 -5.20 -6.71
N ASN A 144 9.49 -5.91 -7.66
CA ASN A 144 10.56 -5.41 -8.51
C ASN A 144 10.48 -5.96 -9.95
N PRO A 145 11.26 -5.42 -10.91
CA PRO A 145 11.24 -5.88 -12.31
C PRO A 145 11.59 -7.37 -12.49
N GLY A 146 12.40 -7.95 -11.60
CA GLY A 146 12.70 -9.39 -11.62
C GLY A 146 11.48 -10.25 -11.30
N ASP A 147 10.65 -9.83 -10.33
CA ASP A 147 9.40 -10.52 -10.00
C ASP A 147 8.39 -10.44 -11.16
N ALA A 148 8.36 -9.29 -11.84
CA ALA A 148 7.54 -9.11 -13.05
C ALA A 148 7.99 -10.07 -14.16
N GLY A 149 9.31 -10.15 -14.42
CA GLY A 149 9.88 -11.09 -15.38
C GLY A 149 9.59 -12.55 -15.02
N ARG A 150 9.60 -12.90 -13.72
CA ARG A 150 9.22 -14.23 -13.25
C ARG A 150 7.75 -14.54 -13.55
N LEU A 151 6.84 -13.63 -13.23
CA LEU A 151 5.41 -13.81 -13.54
C LEU A 151 5.21 -14.00 -15.05
N LEU A 152 5.79 -13.14 -15.88
CA LEU A 152 5.69 -13.28 -17.33
C LEU A 152 6.28 -14.61 -17.83
N GLY A 153 7.42 -15.04 -17.30
CA GLY A 153 8.03 -16.31 -17.67
C GLY A 153 7.19 -17.54 -17.31
N GLU A 154 6.57 -17.55 -16.13
CA GLU A 154 5.75 -18.67 -15.66
C GLU A 154 4.45 -18.86 -16.47
N PHE A 155 3.91 -17.78 -17.03
CA PHE A 155 2.66 -17.81 -17.82
C PHE A 155 2.89 -17.46 -19.30
N CYS A 156 4.07 -17.76 -19.84
CA CYS A 156 4.39 -17.62 -21.28
C CYS A 156 4.06 -16.23 -21.87
N GLY A 157 4.31 -15.16 -21.10
CA GLY A 157 4.00 -13.79 -21.51
C GLY A 157 2.51 -13.47 -21.59
N PHE A 158 1.65 -14.36 -21.08
CA PHE A 158 0.20 -14.39 -21.27
C PHE A 158 -0.23 -14.62 -22.72
N HIS A 159 0.64 -15.12 -23.59
CA HIS A 159 0.27 -15.48 -24.97
C HIS A 159 -0.85 -16.55 -24.96
N ASP A 160 -1.83 -16.44 -25.86
CA ASP A 160 -3.04 -17.28 -25.94
C ASP A 160 -3.79 -17.39 -24.60
N SER A 161 -3.73 -16.34 -23.79
CA SER A 161 -4.51 -16.23 -22.55
C SER A 161 -5.74 -15.39 -22.76
N VAL A 162 -6.79 -15.62 -21.97
CA VAL A 162 -8.02 -14.82 -21.98
C VAL A 162 -8.30 -14.30 -20.58
N LEU A 163 -8.67 -13.03 -20.45
CA LEU A 163 -9.23 -12.50 -19.21
C LEU A 163 -10.65 -13.07 -19.04
N ARG A 164 -10.79 -14.03 -18.14
CA ARG A 164 -12.04 -14.78 -17.89
C ARG A 164 -12.99 -14.02 -16.98
N GLU A 165 -12.45 -13.42 -15.92
CA GLU A 165 -13.23 -12.74 -14.89
C GLU A 165 -12.47 -11.55 -14.31
N LEU A 166 -13.21 -10.49 -14.01
CA LEU A 166 -12.72 -9.33 -13.26
C LEU A 166 -13.73 -8.96 -12.19
N SER A 167 -13.25 -8.76 -10.96
CA SER A 167 -14.04 -8.20 -9.87
C SER A 167 -13.34 -7.00 -9.23
N TYR A 168 -14.13 -6.01 -8.80
CA TYR A 168 -13.63 -4.81 -8.13
C TYR A 168 -14.31 -4.64 -6.76
N ILE A 169 -13.51 -4.37 -5.74
CA ILE A 169 -13.96 -4.06 -4.38
C ILE A 169 -13.42 -2.68 -4.01
N SER A 170 -14.32 -1.69 -3.90
CA SER A 170 -13.94 -0.32 -3.52
C SER A 170 -13.70 -0.17 -2.02
N GLY A 171 -14.55 -0.80 -1.20
CA GLY A 171 -14.65 -0.59 0.25
C GLY A 171 -15.83 0.29 0.66
N ALA A 172 -16.36 1.09 -0.28
CA ALA A 172 -17.54 1.90 -0.06
C ALA A 172 -18.79 1.03 0.12
N HIS A 173 -19.65 1.38 1.08
CA HIS A 173 -20.86 0.65 1.42
C HIS A 173 -21.90 1.55 2.08
N ALA A 174 -23.13 1.07 2.20
CA ALA A 174 -24.13 1.65 3.10
C ALA A 174 -24.09 0.90 4.43
N ASN A 175 -24.13 1.63 5.53
CA ASN A 175 -24.28 1.09 6.88
C ASN A 175 -25.71 0.55 7.07
N GLU A 176 -25.94 -0.25 8.11
CA GLU A 176 -27.26 -0.81 8.44
C GLU A 176 -28.33 0.26 8.69
N ASP A 177 -27.93 1.44 9.18
CA ASP A 177 -28.81 2.60 9.40
C ASP A 177 -29.10 3.42 8.13
N GLY A 178 -28.59 2.97 6.97
CA GLY A 178 -28.72 3.63 5.68
C GLY A 178 -27.74 4.79 5.45
N SER A 179 -26.87 5.11 6.41
CA SER A 179 -25.81 6.10 6.20
C SER A 179 -24.76 5.58 5.23
N MET A 180 -24.22 6.47 4.40
CA MET A 180 -23.22 6.09 3.40
C MET A 180 -21.81 6.16 3.98
N CYS A 181 -20.99 5.16 3.68
CA CYS A 181 -19.54 5.19 3.78
C CYS A 181 -18.95 5.35 2.37
N PRO A 182 -18.86 6.58 1.83
CA PRO A 182 -18.37 6.83 0.46
C PRO A 182 -16.83 6.88 0.42
N VAL A 183 -16.16 5.84 0.93
CA VAL A 183 -14.71 5.79 1.03
C VAL A 183 -14.19 4.55 0.31
N ASP A 184 -13.41 4.78 -0.76
CA ASP A 184 -12.75 3.73 -1.52
C ASP A 184 -11.42 3.34 -0.84
N ASP A 185 -11.51 2.70 0.32
CA ASP A 185 -10.34 2.37 1.13
C ASP A 185 -9.71 1.01 0.82
N VAL A 186 -10.45 0.09 0.16
CA VAL A 186 -9.96 -1.21 -0.28
C VAL A 186 -9.27 -1.11 -1.64
N ARG A 187 -9.96 -0.60 -2.66
CA ARG A 187 -9.48 -0.45 -4.05
C ARG A 187 -8.71 -1.68 -4.55
N ARG A 188 -9.39 -2.83 -4.58
CA ARG A 188 -8.82 -4.11 -5.02
C ARG A 188 -9.49 -4.58 -6.30
N VAL A 189 -8.69 -4.97 -7.28
CA VAL A 189 -9.17 -5.66 -8.49
C VAL A 189 -8.59 -7.07 -8.51
N THR A 190 -9.43 -8.07 -8.68
CA THR A 190 -9.02 -9.45 -8.97
C THR A 190 -9.30 -9.74 -10.43
N MET A 191 -8.29 -10.19 -11.17
CA MET A 191 -8.38 -10.66 -12.54
C MET A 191 -8.02 -12.14 -12.59
N GLU A 192 -8.82 -12.93 -13.29
CA GLU A 192 -8.54 -14.33 -13.54
C GLU A 192 -8.30 -14.57 -15.02
N PHE A 193 -7.19 -15.23 -15.34
CA PHE A 193 -6.84 -15.60 -16.70
C PHE A 193 -6.84 -17.11 -16.86
N ASP A 194 -7.40 -17.57 -17.98
CA ASP A 194 -7.19 -18.92 -18.49
C ASP A 194 -6.19 -18.85 -19.65
N CYS A 195 -5.35 -19.86 -19.80
CA CYS A 195 -4.33 -19.91 -20.86
C CYS A 195 -4.31 -21.29 -21.51
N GLN A 196 -4.07 -21.33 -22.82
CA GLN A 196 -3.87 -22.59 -23.53
C GLN A 196 -2.50 -23.24 -23.21
N TRP A 197 -1.51 -22.47 -22.75
CA TRP A 197 -0.10 -22.87 -22.63
C TRP A 197 0.37 -23.04 -21.18
N SER A 198 -0.40 -22.54 -20.21
CA SER A 198 -0.11 -22.61 -18.78
C SER A 198 -1.38 -22.87 -17.98
N PRO A 199 -1.27 -23.30 -16.71
CA PRO A 199 -2.41 -23.23 -15.78
C PRO A 199 -3.02 -21.83 -15.72
N GLY A 200 -4.27 -21.75 -15.29
CA GLY A 200 -4.93 -20.47 -15.02
C GLY A 200 -4.23 -19.72 -13.88
N VAL A 201 -4.33 -18.39 -13.91
CA VAL A 201 -3.70 -17.51 -12.92
C VAL A 201 -4.69 -16.50 -12.36
N GLU A 202 -4.61 -16.29 -11.06
CA GLU A 202 -5.30 -15.22 -10.36
C GLU A 202 -4.32 -14.09 -10.08
N LEU A 203 -4.62 -12.89 -10.58
CA LEU A 203 -3.90 -11.65 -10.29
C LEU A 203 -4.75 -10.77 -9.37
N VAL A 204 -4.19 -10.34 -8.23
CA VAL A 204 -4.84 -9.42 -7.31
C VAL A 204 -4.04 -8.13 -7.23
N PHE A 205 -4.64 -7.06 -7.74
CA PHE A 205 -4.11 -5.70 -7.70
C PHE A 205 -4.68 -4.97 -6.47
N GLU A 206 -3.80 -4.40 -5.64
CA GLU A 206 -4.18 -3.72 -4.40
C GLU A 206 -3.73 -2.26 -4.40
N GLY A 207 -4.58 -1.40 -3.85
CA GLY A 207 -4.38 0.05 -3.95
C GLY A 207 -4.44 0.52 -5.40
N VAL A 208 -5.44 0.03 -6.15
CA VAL A 208 -5.67 0.40 -7.56
C VAL A 208 -5.80 1.92 -7.69
N THR A 209 -5.08 2.48 -8.66
CA THR A 209 -5.05 3.92 -8.95
C THR A 209 -5.85 4.25 -10.20
N ALA A 210 -5.87 3.35 -11.19
CA ALA A 210 -6.71 3.46 -12.37
C ALA A 210 -6.89 2.08 -13.04
N LEU A 211 -8.02 1.91 -13.71
CA LEU A 211 -8.37 0.74 -14.52
C LEU A 211 -9.11 1.22 -15.78
N ASN A 212 -8.65 0.76 -16.94
CA ASN A 212 -9.38 0.86 -18.20
C ASN A 212 -9.65 -0.57 -18.65
N LEU A 213 -10.93 -0.93 -18.78
CA LEU A 213 -11.35 -2.25 -19.26
C LEU A 213 -11.92 -2.10 -20.67
N ARG A 214 -11.32 -2.78 -21.63
CA ARG A 214 -11.76 -2.80 -23.03
C ARG A 214 -11.78 -4.26 -23.52
N PRO A 215 -12.95 -4.93 -23.47
CA PRO A 215 -13.12 -6.24 -24.06
C PRO A 215 -12.90 -6.21 -25.57
N ALA A 216 -12.68 -7.39 -26.16
CA ALA A 216 -12.66 -7.52 -27.62
C ALA A 216 -13.99 -7.08 -28.25
N GLU A 217 -13.91 -6.47 -29.43
CA GLU A 217 -15.07 -6.11 -30.23
C GLU A 217 -15.73 -7.35 -30.87
N ASP A 218 -16.94 -7.18 -31.38
CA ASP A 218 -17.65 -8.24 -32.09
C ASP A 218 -16.82 -8.78 -33.28
N ASN A 219 -16.76 -10.12 -33.40
CA ASN A 219 -15.99 -10.85 -34.41
C ASN A 219 -14.46 -10.79 -34.26
N TYR A 220 -13.94 -10.30 -33.14
CA TYR A 220 -12.54 -10.43 -32.76
C TYR A 220 -12.35 -11.47 -31.67
N MET A 221 -11.17 -12.07 -31.63
CA MET A 221 -10.79 -12.95 -30.53
C MET A 221 -10.33 -12.10 -29.33
N SER A 222 -10.55 -12.61 -28.12
CA SER A 222 -10.17 -11.97 -26.86
C SER A 222 -8.87 -12.52 -26.28
N ASP A 223 -8.15 -13.34 -27.05
CA ASP A 223 -6.86 -13.87 -26.67
C ASP A 223 -5.81 -12.76 -26.66
N LEU A 224 -4.92 -12.86 -25.68
CA LEU A 224 -3.79 -11.96 -25.53
C LEU A 224 -2.63 -12.50 -26.37
N TYR A 225 -2.11 -11.66 -27.25
CA TYR A 225 -0.81 -11.92 -27.89
C TYR A 225 0.33 -11.85 -26.88
N GLY A 226 0.16 -11.00 -25.86
CA GLY A 226 0.99 -10.93 -24.68
C GLY A 226 0.73 -9.64 -23.91
N VAL A 227 1.48 -9.40 -22.85
CA VAL A 227 1.23 -8.29 -21.92
C VAL A 227 2.48 -7.47 -21.64
N SER A 228 2.27 -6.22 -21.23
CA SER A 228 3.32 -5.40 -20.62
C SER A 228 3.11 -5.34 -19.12
N LEU A 229 4.14 -5.73 -18.36
CA LEU A 229 4.15 -5.63 -16.90
C LEU A 229 5.39 -4.87 -16.43
N ARG A 230 5.18 -3.71 -15.81
CA ARG A 230 6.25 -2.82 -15.34
C ARG A 230 6.10 -2.53 -13.85
N VAL A 231 7.24 -2.48 -13.17
CA VAL A 231 7.33 -1.99 -11.79
C VAL A 231 8.18 -0.72 -11.77
N ALA A 232 7.59 0.38 -11.31
CA ALA A 232 8.28 1.67 -11.18
C ALA A 232 7.70 2.47 -10.01
N ASP A 233 8.54 3.20 -9.30
CA ASP A 233 8.15 4.03 -8.15
C ASP A 233 7.28 3.29 -7.13
N ALA A 234 7.58 2.03 -6.83
CA ALA A 234 6.78 1.18 -5.95
C ALA A 234 5.30 1.05 -6.39
N GLN A 235 5.04 1.10 -7.70
CA GLN A 235 3.77 0.81 -8.34
C GLN A 235 3.96 -0.29 -9.40
N VAL A 236 2.86 -0.94 -9.76
CA VAL A 236 2.77 -1.94 -10.80
C VAL A 236 1.83 -1.42 -11.89
N PHE A 237 2.26 -1.60 -13.13
CA PHE A 237 1.51 -1.25 -14.33
C PHE A 237 1.37 -2.51 -15.18
N PHE A 238 0.14 -2.85 -15.55
CA PHE A 238 -0.18 -3.98 -16.41
C PHE A 238 -1.00 -3.48 -17.60
N ALA A 239 -0.69 -3.93 -18.80
CA ALA A 239 -1.49 -3.72 -20.00
C ALA A 239 -1.56 -5.01 -20.82
N ASP A 240 -2.71 -5.25 -21.45
CA ASP A 240 -2.99 -6.36 -22.37
C ASP A 240 -2.32 -6.22 -23.75
N THR A 241 -1.36 -5.30 -23.86
CA THR A 241 -0.62 -4.99 -25.07
C THR A 241 0.86 -5.17 -24.78
N GLU A 242 1.60 -5.87 -25.64
CA GLU A 242 3.06 -6.00 -25.54
C GLU A 242 3.79 -4.69 -25.88
N GLY A 243 4.97 -4.49 -25.32
CA GLY A 243 5.86 -3.39 -25.69
C GLY A 243 5.41 -1.99 -25.25
N VAL A 244 4.54 -1.88 -24.24
CA VAL A 244 4.09 -0.59 -23.70
C VAL A 244 5.24 0.07 -22.92
N GLU A 245 5.77 1.15 -23.47
CA GLU A 245 6.84 1.95 -22.83
C GLU A 245 6.28 3.02 -21.88
N GLU A 246 5.13 3.60 -22.25
CA GLU A 246 4.46 4.69 -21.52
C GLU A 246 3.10 4.24 -21.00
N PHE A 247 2.84 4.55 -19.73
CA PHE A 247 1.56 4.26 -19.07
C PHE A 247 0.84 5.57 -18.69
N PRO A 248 -0.49 5.63 -18.83
CA PRO A 248 -1.35 4.59 -19.42
C PRO A 248 -1.25 4.57 -20.96
N PRO A 249 -1.39 3.39 -21.60
CA PRO A 249 -1.55 3.33 -23.05
C PRO A 249 -2.90 3.90 -23.49
N GLU A 250 -2.99 4.37 -24.74
CA GLU A 250 -4.22 4.96 -25.30
C GLU A 250 -5.34 3.93 -25.51
N THR A 251 -4.96 2.67 -25.73
CA THR A 251 -5.84 1.55 -26.07
C THR A 251 -5.62 0.34 -25.18
N GLY A 252 -6.50 -0.65 -25.31
CA GLY A 252 -6.41 -1.92 -24.59
C GLY A 252 -6.86 -1.86 -23.13
N THR A 253 -6.96 -3.01 -22.50
CA THR A 253 -7.19 -3.16 -21.06
C THR A 253 -5.89 -2.91 -20.31
N TRP A 254 -5.91 -2.01 -19.33
CA TRP A 254 -4.76 -1.72 -18.50
C TRP A 254 -5.16 -1.36 -17.08
N ILE A 255 -4.26 -1.62 -16.14
CA ILE A 255 -4.45 -1.33 -14.72
C ILE A 255 -3.14 -0.84 -14.11
N SER A 256 -3.25 0.18 -13.26
CA SER A 256 -2.16 0.63 -12.38
C SER A 256 -2.57 0.48 -10.93
N ALA A 257 -1.65 -0.05 -10.11
CA ALA A 257 -1.90 -0.30 -8.69
C ALA A 257 -0.60 -0.20 -7.88
N TYR A 258 -0.72 -0.05 -6.57
CA TYR A 258 0.45 -0.03 -5.70
C TYR A 258 1.03 -1.42 -5.41
N SER A 259 0.27 -2.48 -5.60
CA SER A 259 0.76 -3.85 -5.40
C SER A 259 0.06 -4.81 -6.34
N LEU A 260 0.79 -5.85 -6.74
CA LEU A 260 0.27 -6.99 -7.47
C LEU A 260 0.76 -8.25 -6.76
N ARG A 261 -0.17 -9.16 -6.47
CA ARG A 261 0.13 -10.53 -6.07
C ARG A 261 -0.56 -11.52 -6.98
N TRP A 262 -0.03 -12.72 -7.09
CA TRP A 262 -0.56 -13.75 -7.95
C TRP A 262 -0.37 -15.16 -7.41
N ARG A 263 -1.21 -16.08 -7.88
CA ARG A 263 -1.09 -17.53 -7.64
C ARG A 263 -1.67 -18.32 -8.81
N VAL A 264 -1.18 -19.55 -8.95
CA VAL A 264 -1.74 -20.54 -9.87
C VAL A 264 -3.13 -20.97 -9.34
N ARG A 265 -4.08 -21.13 -10.26
CA ARG A 265 -5.42 -21.66 -9.99
C ARG A 265 -5.50 -23.17 -10.21
#